data_AF-A0A497KRD5-F1
#
_entry.id   AF-A0A497KRD5-F1
#
_cell.length_a   1.000
_cell.length_b   1.000
_cell.length_c   1.000
_cell.angle_alpha   90.00
_cell.angle_beta   90.00
_cell.angle_gamma   90.00
#
_symmetry.space_group_name_H-M   'P 1'
#
loop_
_entity.id
_entity.type
_entity.pdbx_description
1 polymer ?
#
loop_
_entity_poly.entity_id
_entity_poly.type
_entity_poly.pdbx_seq_one_letter_code
_entity_poly.pdbx_strand_id
1 'polypeptide(L)'
;MNPKLKLALVVLVSTLSLIFGGNLVYMLPVFLFVVALIFLFRIYRKILDWLKFMVSICLVIILIQSFTYSGLGFTFTGLFYGLIFSLRFLTLILLIFIFVHTTPTKQLVEAFDFLPHQFSFMLMLSLSLLPKVGDETKTIVNAQKARGLNFKTLNVFKVYLPILVPLFSRTLEKSQQLALAMQTRSYE
;
A
#
# COMPACT_ATOMS: atom_id res chain seq x y z
N MET A 1 4.79 19.08 -4.57
CA MET A 1 3.32 19.22 -4.45
C MET A 1 2.95 18.85 -3.03
N ASN A 2 2.17 19.68 -2.33
CA ASN A 2 1.85 19.47 -0.91
C ASN A 2 1.24 18.08 -0.70
N PRO A 3 1.84 17.21 0.14
CA PRO A 3 1.35 15.84 0.33
C PRO A 3 -0.05 15.80 0.93
N LYS A 4 -0.39 16.79 1.77
CA LYS A 4 -1.75 17.05 2.28
C LYS A 4 -2.78 17.21 1.16
N LEU A 5 -2.45 17.93 0.08
CA LEU A 5 -3.35 18.17 -1.05
C LEU A 5 -3.52 16.91 -1.91
N LYS A 6 -2.47 16.11 -2.05
CA LYS A 6 -2.51 14.84 -2.77
C LYS A 6 -3.34 13.78 -2.03
N LEU A 7 -3.15 13.70 -0.71
CA LEU A 7 -3.97 12.88 0.18
C LEU A 7 -5.44 13.31 0.13
N ALA A 8 -5.71 14.60 0.26
CA ALA A 8 -7.06 15.14 0.17
C ALA A 8 -7.71 14.80 -1.18
N LEU A 9 -6.98 14.93 -2.29
CA LEU A 9 -7.49 14.56 -3.62
C LEU A 9 -7.79 13.06 -3.72
N VAL A 10 -6.92 12.21 -3.21
CA VAL A 10 -7.12 10.74 -3.18
C VAL A 10 -8.35 10.38 -2.34
N VAL A 11 -8.50 10.96 -1.17
CA VAL A 11 -9.65 10.74 -0.27
C VAL A 11 -10.95 11.28 -0.88
N LEU A 12 -10.91 12.48 -1.49
CA LEU A 12 -12.06 13.08 -2.16
C LEU A 12 -12.50 12.22 -3.35
N VAL A 13 -11.58 11.84 -4.25
CA VAL A 13 -11.94 11.01 -5.40
C VAL A 13 -12.42 9.62 -4.98
N SER A 14 -11.86 9.04 -3.90
CA SER A 14 -12.35 7.78 -3.32
C SER A 14 -13.77 7.93 -2.78
N THR A 15 -14.04 8.97 -1.98
CA THR A 15 -15.36 9.21 -1.39
C THR A 15 -16.41 9.52 -2.45
N LEU A 16 -16.08 10.33 -3.47
CA LEU A 16 -16.94 10.53 -4.65
C LEU A 16 -17.23 9.20 -5.37
N SER A 17 -16.22 8.36 -5.59
CA SER A 17 -16.42 7.04 -6.22
C SER A 17 -17.34 6.13 -5.40
N LEU A 18 -17.31 6.22 -4.07
CA LEU A 18 -18.20 5.44 -3.19
C LEU A 18 -19.65 5.94 -3.22
N ILE A 19 -19.87 7.25 -3.22
CA ILE A 19 -21.19 7.89 -3.18
C ILE A 19 -21.93 7.75 -4.52
N PHE A 20 -21.21 7.94 -5.63
CA PHE A 20 -21.78 7.88 -6.98
C PHE A 20 -21.76 6.49 -7.61
N GLY A 21 -21.31 5.47 -6.88
CA GLY A 21 -21.10 4.10 -7.39
C GLY A 21 -22.37 3.32 -7.75
N GLY A 22 -23.57 3.92 -7.67
CA GLY A 22 -24.83 3.31 -8.08
C GLY A 22 -25.16 3.48 -9.57
N ASN A 23 -24.52 4.43 -10.27
CA ASN A 23 -24.89 4.80 -11.63
C ASN A 23 -23.67 4.92 -12.55
N LEU A 24 -23.74 4.23 -13.69
CA LEU A 24 -22.65 4.11 -14.67
C LEU A 24 -22.22 5.47 -15.25
N VAL A 25 -23.18 6.38 -15.44
CA VAL A 25 -22.97 7.74 -15.98
C VAL A 25 -22.05 8.58 -15.09
N TYR A 26 -22.20 8.49 -13.76
CA TYR A 26 -21.38 9.28 -12.83
C TYR A 26 -20.00 8.65 -12.60
N MET A 27 -19.85 7.36 -12.88
CA MET A 27 -18.61 6.64 -12.62
C MET A 27 -17.60 6.75 -13.76
N LEU A 28 -18.06 6.83 -15.01
CA LEU A 28 -17.21 7.07 -16.19
C LEU A 28 -16.32 8.32 -16.10
N PRO A 29 -16.83 9.52 -15.75
CA PRO A 29 -15.98 10.71 -15.65
C PRO A 29 -14.96 10.61 -14.51
N VAL A 30 -15.30 9.95 -13.40
CA VAL A 30 -14.36 9.70 -12.29
C VAL A 30 -13.23 8.77 -12.73
N PHE A 31 -13.56 7.70 -13.46
CA PHE A 31 -12.56 6.78 -14.01
C PHE A 31 -11.63 7.48 -15.01
N LEU A 32 -12.19 8.26 -15.94
CA LEU A 32 -11.42 9.05 -16.91
C LEU A 32 -10.48 10.05 -16.22
N PHE A 33 -10.94 10.69 -15.15
CA PHE A 33 -10.10 11.59 -14.36
C PHE A 33 -8.91 10.86 -13.73
N VAL A 34 -9.12 9.67 -13.17
CA VAL A 34 -8.03 8.84 -12.61
C VAL A 34 -7.06 8.41 -13.72
N VAL A 35 -7.55 8.02 -14.89
CA VAL A 35 -6.71 7.67 -16.05
C VAL A 35 -5.89 8.88 -16.52
N ALA A 36 -6.49 10.06 -16.57
CA ALA A 36 -5.79 11.30 -16.91
C ALA A 36 -4.66 11.61 -15.91
N LEU A 37 -4.88 11.39 -14.61
CA LEU A 37 -3.82 11.52 -13.59
C LEU A 37 -2.68 10.53 -13.82
N ILE A 38 -2.97 9.27 -14.19
CA ILE A 38 -1.93 8.27 -14.50
C ILE A 38 -1.04 8.75 -15.65
N PHE A 39 -1.65 9.33 -16.68
CA PHE A 39 -0.93 9.87 -17.83
C PHE A 39 -0.06 11.07 -17.43
N LEU A 40 -0.61 11.99 -16.64
CA LEU A 40 0.08 13.18 -16.14
C LEU A 40 1.29 12.82 -15.24
N PHE A 41 1.14 11.83 -14.37
CA PHE A 41 2.23 11.35 -13.50
C PHE A 41 3.21 10.38 -14.20
N ARG A 42 2.95 10.02 -15.48
CA ARG A 42 3.86 9.21 -16.32
C ARG A 42 4.18 7.82 -15.74
N ILE A 43 3.25 7.22 -14.97
CA ILE A 43 3.43 5.94 -14.27
C ILE A 43 3.01 4.73 -15.13
N TYR A 44 2.58 4.96 -16.37
CA TYR A 44 1.95 3.97 -17.25
C TYR A 44 2.74 2.64 -17.41
N ARG A 45 4.08 2.68 -17.44
CA ARG A 45 4.91 1.46 -17.61
C ARG A 45 4.81 0.50 -16.42
N LYS A 46 4.81 1.01 -15.19
CA LYS A 46 4.70 0.17 -13.98
C LYS A 46 3.28 -0.32 -13.75
N ILE A 47 2.28 0.45 -14.21
CA ILE A 47 0.87 0.07 -14.08
C ILE A 47 0.48 -0.99 -15.10
N LEU A 48 1.13 -1.06 -16.26
CA LEU A 48 0.73 -1.98 -17.33
C LEU A 48 0.78 -3.46 -16.91
N ASP A 49 1.83 -3.84 -16.16
CA ASP A 49 1.99 -5.21 -15.65
C ASP A 49 0.93 -5.54 -14.60
N TRP A 50 0.63 -4.57 -13.73
CA TRP A 50 -0.43 -4.70 -12.72
C TRP A 50 -1.82 -4.69 -13.36
N LEU A 51 -2.04 -3.91 -14.42
CA LEU A 51 -3.32 -3.76 -15.08
C LEU A 51 -3.79 -5.09 -15.69
N LYS A 52 -2.86 -5.88 -16.26
CA LYS A 52 -3.19 -7.23 -16.77
C LYS A 52 -3.74 -8.13 -15.67
N PHE A 53 -3.12 -8.11 -14.49
CA PHE A 53 -3.60 -8.86 -13.33
C PHE A 53 -4.94 -8.31 -12.81
N MET A 54 -5.12 -6.98 -12.80
CA MET A 54 -6.36 -6.34 -12.36
C MET A 54 -7.56 -6.61 -13.29
N VAL A 55 -7.34 -6.64 -14.60
CA VAL A 55 -8.40 -6.96 -15.58
C VAL A 55 -8.88 -8.40 -15.40
N SER A 56 -7.97 -9.33 -15.09
CA SER A 56 -8.35 -10.72 -14.75
C SER A 56 -9.29 -10.77 -13.54
N ILE A 57 -8.96 -10.04 -12.47
CA ILE A 57 -9.82 -9.95 -11.28
C ILE A 57 -11.16 -9.33 -11.62
N CYS A 58 -11.23 -8.29 -12.44
CA CYS A 58 -12.54 -7.74 -12.76
C CYS A 58 -13.40 -8.61 -13.66
N LEU A 59 -12.82 -9.41 -14.55
CA LEU A 59 -13.59 -10.43 -15.27
C LEU A 59 -14.25 -11.41 -14.30
N VAL A 60 -13.53 -11.83 -13.26
CA VAL A 60 -14.08 -12.70 -12.21
C VAL A 60 -15.23 -12.00 -11.46
N ILE A 61 -15.08 -10.70 -11.11
CA ILE A 61 -16.14 -9.92 -10.44
C ILE A 61 -17.40 -9.84 -11.31
N ILE A 62 -17.25 -9.58 -12.61
CA ILE A 62 -18.37 -9.50 -13.56
C ILE A 62 -19.08 -10.85 -13.64
N LEU A 63 -18.33 -11.95 -13.74
CA LEU A 63 -18.90 -13.30 -13.79
C LEU A 63 -19.68 -13.62 -12.52
N ILE A 64 -19.10 -13.38 -11.34
CA ILE A 64 -19.77 -13.65 -10.06
C ILE A 64 -21.08 -12.85 -9.96
N GLN A 65 -21.02 -11.54 -10.24
CA GLN A 65 -22.21 -10.69 -10.14
C GLN A 65 -23.29 -11.06 -11.16
N SER A 66 -22.89 -11.52 -12.34
CA SER A 66 -23.82 -11.97 -13.37
C SER A 66 -24.59 -13.24 -12.97
N PHE A 67 -24.00 -14.11 -12.13
CA PHE A 67 -24.64 -15.34 -11.65
C PHE A 67 -25.40 -15.15 -10.33
N THR A 68 -24.93 -14.28 -9.43
CA THR A 68 -25.51 -14.08 -8.09
C THR A 68 -26.83 -13.31 -8.12
N TYR A 69 -27.01 -12.35 -9.04
CA TYR A 69 -28.18 -11.47 -9.01
C TYR A 69 -29.51 -12.16 -9.38
N SER A 70 -29.46 -13.33 -10.04
CA SER A 70 -30.64 -14.03 -10.53
C SER A 70 -30.87 -15.42 -9.94
N GLY A 71 -29.93 -15.96 -9.16
CA GLY A 71 -29.96 -17.38 -8.77
C GLY A 71 -29.86 -18.30 -9.99
N LEU A 72 -28.62 -18.60 -10.42
CA LEU A 72 -28.29 -19.55 -11.50
C LEU A 72 -28.69 -19.15 -12.95
N GLY A 73 -29.21 -17.93 -13.18
CA GLY A 73 -29.52 -17.40 -14.52
C GLY A 73 -28.62 -16.23 -14.94
N PHE A 74 -28.21 -16.19 -16.21
CA PHE A 74 -27.50 -15.04 -16.78
C PHE A 74 -28.51 -13.90 -17.03
N THR A 75 -28.35 -12.78 -16.31
CA THR A 75 -29.25 -11.61 -16.43
C THR A 75 -28.49 -10.38 -16.89
N PHE A 76 -29.11 -9.62 -17.80
CA PHE A 76 -28.56 -8.34 -18.28
C PHE A 76 -28.36 -7.34 -17.13
N THR A 77 -29.25 -7.34 -16.14
CA THR A 77 -29.13 -6.52 -14.93
C THR A 77 -27.89 -6.89 -14.10
N GLY A 78 -27.62 -8.19 -13.89
CA GLY A 78 -26.43 -8.67 -13.19
C GLY A 78 -25.13 -8.27 -13.90
N LEU A 79 -25.12 -8.28 -15.24
CA LEU A 79 -23.97 -7.81 -16.04
C LEU A 79 -23.75 -6.30 -15.88
N PHE A 80 -24.80 -5.49 -15.92
CA PHE A 80 -24.70 -4.04 -15.69
C PHE A 80 -24.13 -3.74 -14.29
N TYR A 81 -24.62 -4.41 -13.25
CA TYR A 81 -24.08 -4.27 -11.90
C TYR A 81 -22.63 -4.76 -11.80
N GLY A 82 -22.29 -5.89 -12.43
CA GLY A 82 -20.92 -6.41 -12.47
C GLY A 82 -19.95 -5.44 -13.15
N LEU A 83 -20.39 -4.77 -14.22
CA LEU A 83 -19.59 -3.77 -14.92
C LEU A 83 -19.38 -2.51 -14.06
N ILE A 84 -20.42 -2.02 -13.37
CA ILE A 84 -20.31 -0.91 -12.42
C ILE A 84 -19.37 -1.28 -11.26
N PHE A 85 -19.53 -2.46 -10.67
CA PHE A 85 -18.69 -2.91 -9.56
C PHE A 85 -17.23 -3.06 -9.95
N SER A 86 -16.95 -3.65 -11.11
CA SER A 86 -15.57 -3.82 -11.52
C SER A 86 -14.88 -2.52 -11.90
N LEU A 87 -15.57 -1.62 -12.59
CA LEU A 87 -14.99 -0.33 -12.96
C LEU A 87 -14.81 0.55 -11.71
N ARG A 88 -15.66 0.43 -10.68
CA ARG A 88 -15.44 1.03 -9.34
C ARG A 88 -14.20 0.44 -8.67
N PHE A 89 -14.08 -0.88 -8.63
CA PHE A 89 -12.95 -1.59 -8.05
C PHE A 89 -11.63 -1.18 -8.72
N LEU A 90 -11.62 -1.12 -10.05
CA LEU A 90 -10.47 -0.69 -10.83
C LEU A 90 -10.09 0.77 -10.52
N THR A 91 -11.07 1.66 -10.42
CA THR A 91 -10.86 3.08 -10.07
C THR A 91 -10.19 3.23 -8.70
N LEU A 92 -10.69 2.54 -7.67
CA LEU A 92 -10.14 2.61 -6.32
C LEU A 92 -8.71 2.07 -6.25
N ILE A 93 -8.44 0.94 -6.90
CA ILE A 93 -7.10 0.35 -6.89
C ILE A 93 -6.11 1.22 -7.63
N LEU A 94 -6.46 1.74 -8.80
CA LEU A 94 -5.60 2.64 -9.55
C LEU A 94 -5.26 3.89 -8.74
N LEU A 95 -6.24 4.43 -8.02
CA LEU A 95 -6.04 5.59 -7.17
C LEU A 95 -5.12 5.28 -5.97
N ILE A 96 -5.30 4.13 -5.31
CA ILE A 96 -4.37 3.66 -4.25
C ILE A 96 -2.96 3.46 -4.82
N PHE A 97 -2.84 2.91 -6.03
CA PHE A 97 -1.55 2.67 -6.66
C PHE A 97 -0.82 3.98 -6.96
N ILE A 98 -1.51 4.98 -7.52
CA ILE A 98 -0.96 6.33 -7.73
C ILE A 98 -0.53 6.94 -6.38
N PHE A 99 -1.35 6.77 -5.35
CA PHE A 99 -1.07 7.29 -4.03
C PHE A 99 0.21 6.69 -3.42
N VAL A 100 0.32 5.37 -3.39
CA VAL A 100 1.48 4.64 -2.87
C VAL A 100 2.73 4.93 -3.70
N HIS A 101 2.61 5.03 -5.03
CA HIS A 101 3.77 5.24 -5.89
C HIS A 101 4.33 6.66 -5.81
N THR A 102 3.47 7.64 -5.58
CA THR A 102 3.85 9.04 -5.66
C THR A 102 4.03 9.73 -4.31
N THR A 103 3.78 9.03 -3.20
CA THR A 103 3.88 9.57 -1.83
C THR A 103 4.94 8.79 -1.04
N PRO A 104 6.13 9.38 -0.79
CA PRO A 104 7.11 8.76 0.09
C PRO A 104 6.62 8.75 1.54
N THR A 105 7.02 7.74 2.32
CA THR A 105 6.62 7.55 3.73
C THR A 105 6.87 8.77 4.61
N LYS A 106 7.91 9.57 4.34
CA LYS A 106 8.18 10.82 5.08
C LYS A 106 7.09 11.88 4.89
N GLN A 107 6.66 12.07 3.64
CA GLN A 107 5.58 13.00 3.30
C GLN A 107 4.22 12.54 3.82
N LEU A 108 4.05 11.22 4.04
CA LEU A 108 2.88 10.68 4.71
C LEU A 108 2.80 11.21 6.16
N VAL A 109 3.92 11.19 6.89
CA VAL A 109 3.96 11.65 8.29
C VAL A 109 3.77 13.16 8.39
N GLU A 110 4.32 13.94 7.45
CA GLU A 110 4.04 15.38 7.36
C GLU A 110 2.56 15.70 7.13
N ALA A 111 1.76 14.75 6.63
CA ALA A 111 0.32 14.93 6.53
C ALA A 111 -0.40 14.73 7.87
N PHE A 112 0.22 14.04 8.82
CA PHE A 112 -0.26 13.81 10.19
C PHE A 112 0.13 14.93 11.17
N ASP A 113 0.35 16.13 10.66
CA ASP A 113 0.72 17.34 11.40
C ASP A 113 -0.37 17.83 12.39
N PHE A 114 -1.54 17.20 12.39
CA PHE A 114 -2.59 17.44 13.37
C PHE A 114 -2.37 16.66 14.68
N LEU A 115 -1.44 15.69 14.71
CA LEU A 115 -1.05 15.00 15.94
C LEU A 115 -0.05 15.86 16.75
N PRO A 116 0.00 15.68 18.09
CA PRO A 116 1.00 16.36 18.90
C PRO A 116 2.42 16.08 18.39
N HIS A 117 3.30 17.07 18.51
CA HIS A 117 4.63 17.04 17.91
C HIS A 117 5.43 15.77 18.27
N GLN A 118 5.34 15.33 19.54
CA GLN A 118 6.00 14.12 20.03
C GLN A 118 5.54 12.86 19.26
N PHE A 119 4.24 12.71 18.99
CA PHE A 119 3.72 11.57 18.23
C PHE A 119 4.13 11.62 16.76
N SER A 120 4.05 12.80 16.13
CA SER A 120 4.49 12.97 14.74
C SER A 120 5.99 12.66 14.59
N PHE A 121 6.81 13.11 15.54
CA PHE A 121 8.23 12.80 15.59
C PHE A 121 8.49 11.29 15.75
N MET A 122 7.82 10.63 16.70
CA MET A 122 7.94 9.18 16.89
C MET A 122 7.55 8.40 15.63
N LEU A 123 6.43 8.76 14.98
CA LEU A 123 5.99 8.13 13.73
C LEU A 123 7.00 8.35 12.60
N MET A 124 7.52 9.57 12.46
CA MET A 124 8.53 9.89 11.44
C MET A 124 9.79 9.05 11.64
N LEU A 125 10.25 8.96 12.88
CA LEU A 125 11.41 8.15 13.24
C LEU A 125 11.15 6.68 12.93
N SER A 126 10.05 6.10 13.44
CA SER A 126 9.70 4.69 13.22
C SER A 126 9.60 4.33 11.74
N LEU A 127 8.89 5.13 10.92
CA LEU A 127 8.76 4.87 9.48
C LEU A 127 10.09 5.01 8.74
N SER A 128 11.00 5.87 9.19
CA SER A 128 12.35 6.00 8.64
C SER A 128 13.28 4.83 9.02
N LEU A 129 12.97 4.12 10.11
CA LEU A 129 13.72 2.94 10.56
C LEU A 129 13.32 1.67 9.79
N LEU A 130 12.08 1.57 9.33
CA LEU A 130 11.60 0.42 8.52
C LEU A 130 12.55 0.01 7.37
N PRO A 131 12.99 0.91 6.47
CA PRO A 131 13.90 0.50 5.39
C PRO A 131 15.26 0.02 5.94
N LYS A 132 15.78 0.64 7.01
CA LYS A 132 17.05 0.25 7.64
C LYS A 132 16.97 -1.16 8.24
N VAL A 133 15.86 -1.47 8.93
CA VAL A 133 15.59 -2.82 9.47
C VAL A 133 15.49 -3.84 8.33
N GLY A 134 14.87 -3.47 7.20
CA GLY A 134 14.79 -4.33 6.02
C GLY A 134 16.16 -4.68 5.44
N ASP A 135 17.06 -3.70 5.34
CA ASP A 135 18.42 -3.95 4.84
C ASP A 135 19.27 -4.74 5.83
N GLU A 136 19.18 -4.45 7.13
CA GLU A 136 19.81 -5.27 8.18
C GLU A 136 19.32 -6.73 8.15
N THR A 137 18.01 -6.92 7.94
CA THR A 137 17.41 -8.25 7.78
C THR A 137 18.02 -8.99 6.59
N LYS A 138 18.20 -8.34 5.43
CA LYS A 138 18.86 -8.95 4.27
C LYS A 138 20.29 -9.36 4.57
N THR A 139 21.06 -8.51 5.26
CA THR A 139 22.44 -8.82 5.67
C THR A 139 22.49 -10.02 6.59
N ILE A 140 21.60 -10.09 7.59
CA ILE A 140 21.52 -11.22 8.53
C ILE A 140 21.11 -12.49 7.78
N VAL A 141 20.09 -12.43 6.91
CA VAL A 141 19.67 -13.57 6.08
C VAL A 141 20.82 -14.10 5.25
N ASN A 142 21.60 -13.22 4.60
CA ASN A 142 22.74 -13.62 3.79
C ASN A 142 23.88 -14.22 4.64
N ALA A 143 24.14 -13.68 5.84
CA ALA A 143 25.10 -14.25 6.77
C ALA A 143 24.67 -15.65 7.27
N GLN A 144 23.39 -15.84 7.57
CA GLN A 144 22.87 -17.15 7.97
C GLN A 144 22.87 -18.16 6.82
N LYS A 145 22.61 -17.72 5.58
CA LYS A 145 22.80 -18.55 4.37
C LYS A 145 24.25 -19.05 4.25
N ALA A 146 25.24 -18.18 4.44
CA ALA A 146 26.66 -18.55 4.40
C ALA A 146 27.05 -19.53 5.53
N ARG A 147 26.37 -19.48 6.67
CA ARG A 147 26.52 -20.42 7.79
C ARG A 147 25.79 -21.76 7.60
N GLY A 148 25.18 -21.98 6.43
CA GLY A 148 24.50 -23.24 6.10
C GLY A 148 23.04 -23.32 6.56
N LEU A 149 22.40 -22.19 6.91
CA LEU A 149 20.97 -22.20 7.24
C LEU A 149 20.14 -22.59 6.02
N ASN A 150 19.44 -23.72 6.11
CA ASN A 150 18.60 -24.23 5.03
C ASN A 150 17.15 -23.69 5.13
N PHE A 151 16.77 -22.83 4.20
CA PHE A 151 15.43 -22.21 4.14
C PHE A 151 14.35 -23.15 3.59
N LYS A 152 14.71 -24.35 3.11
CA LYS A 152 13.77 -25.34 2.55
C LYS A 152 13.20 -26.32 3.59
N THR A 153 13.64 -26.22 4.84
CA THR A 153 13.15 -27.11 5.91
C THR A 153 11.74 -26.71 6.36
N LEU A 154 10.86 -27.70 6.58
CA LEU A 154 9.46 -27.49 7.01
C LEU A 154 9.35 -26.84 8.41
N ASN A 155 10.41 -26.94 9.21
CA ASN A 155 10.44 -26.43 10.57
C ASN A 155 10.76 -24.93 10.61
N VAL A 156 9.70 -24.12 10.53
CA VAL A 156 9.74 -22.65 10.54
C VAL A 156 10.55 -22.09 11.72
N PHE A 157 10.44 -22.67 12.91
CA PHE A 157 11.15 -22.18 14.09
C PHE A 157 12.67 -22.24 13.93
N LYS A 158 13.21 -23.30 13.29
CA LYS A 158 14.65 -23.44 13.05
C LYS A 158 15.20 -22.41 12.05
N VAL A 159 14.34 -21.88 11.17
CA VAL A 159 14.73 -20.91 10.14
C VAL A 159 14.63 -19.48 10.66
N TYR A 160 13.57 -19.15 11.41
CA TYR A 160 13.32 -17.77 11.85
C TYR A 160 14.10 -17.37 13.11
N LEU A 161 14.28 -18.25 14.09
CA LEU A 161 14.99 -17.91 15.34
C LEU A 161 16.40 -17.34 15.09
N PRO A 162 17.24 -17.97 14.24
CA PRO A 162 18.60 -17.49 13.97
C PRO A 162 18.68 -16.13 13.26
N ILE A 163 17.58 -15.66 12.68
CA ILE A 163 17.47 -14.35 12.03
C ILE A 163 16.93 -13.32 13.04
N LEU A 164 15.91 -13.71 13.81
CA LEU A 164 15.17 -12.82 14.68
C LEU A 164 15.99 -12.39 15.90
N VAL A 165 16.72 -13.32 16.52
CA VAL A 165 17.59 -13.02 17.69
C VAL A 165 18.65 -11.96 17.37
N PRO A 166 19.49 -12.08 16.32
CA PRO A 166 20.48 -11.05 16.01
C PRO A 166 19.84 -9.74 15.52
N LEU A 167 18.71 -9.79 14.82
CA LEU A 167 18.01 -8.58 14.39
C LEU A 167 17.49 -7.79 15.61
N PHE A 168 16.90 -8.48 16.58
CA PHE A 168 16.38 -7.86 17.78
C PHE A 168 17.50 -7.23 18.63
N SER A 169 18.61 -7.96 18.83
CA SER A 169 19.77 -7.45 19.54
C SER A 169 20.34 -6.18 18.90
N ARG A 170 20.54 -6.18 17.58
CA ARG A 170 21.02 -4.98 16.85
C ARG A 170 20.05 -3.81 16.92
N THR A 171 18.76 -4.08 16.86
CA THR A 171 17.73 -3.04 16.92
C THR A 171 17.70 -2.39 18.31
N LEU A 172 17.85 -3.17 19.39
CA LEU A 172 17.93 -2.66 20.76
C LEU A 172 19.16 -1.78 20.97
N GLU A 173 20.34 -2.26 20.55
CA GLU A 173 21.59 -1.53 20.69
C GLU A 173 21.53 -0.17 19.94
N LYS A 174 20.97 -0.18 18.74
CA LYS A 174 20.75 1.03 17.94
C LYS A 174 19.74 1.99 18.58
N SER A 175 18.69 1.45 19.20
CA SER A 175 17.71 2.25 19.95
C SER A 175 18.36 2.94 21.15
N GLN A 176 19.23 2.25 21.89
CA GLN A 176 19.97 2.81 23.01
C GLN A 176 20.94 3.91 22.56
N GLN A 177 21.68 3.67 21.47
CA GLN A 177 22.55 4.69 20.87
C GLN A 177 21.77 5.94 20.43
N LEU A 178 20.60 5.75 19.82
CA LEU A 178 19.75 6.86 19.39
C LEU A 178 19.20 7.64 20.59
N ALA A 179 18.76 6.96 21.65
CA ALA A 179 18.28 7.60 22.87
C ALA A 179 19.37 8.46 23.53
N LEU A 180 20.59 7.94 23.66
CA LEU A 180 21.75 8.68 24.18
C LEU A 180 22.09 9.89 23.28
N ALA A 181 22.04 9.72 21.96
CA ALA A 181 22.27 10.81 21.01
C ALA A 181 21.19 11.91 21.05
N MET A 182 19.95 11.55 21.40
CA MET A 182 18.87 12.51 21.58
C MET A 182 19.02 13.30 22.88
N GLN A 183 19.36 12.63 24.00
CA GLN A 183 19.62 13.26 25.29
C GLN A 183 20.78 14.27 25.22
N THR A 184 21.87 13.91 24.54
CA THR A 184 23.01 14.82 24.32
C THR A 184 22.69 16.05 23.47
N ARG A 185 21.63 15.99 22.66
CA ARG A 185 21.10 17.13 21.88
C ARG A 185 20.01 17.91 22.61
N SER A 186 19.76 17.65 23.89
CA SER A 186 18.73 18.31 24.71
C SER A 186 17.30 18.09 24.18
N TYR A 187 17.04 16.94 23.53
CA TYR A 187 15.68 16.47 23.31
C TYR A 187 15.22 15.75 24.59
N GLU A 188 14.42 16.43 25.40
CA GLU A 188 13.60 15.82 26.47
C GLU A 188 12.17 15.56 25.98
#